data_AF-A0A7V5UJW2-F1
#
_entry.id   AF-A0A7V5UJW2-F1
#
_cell.length_a   1.000
_cell.length_b   1.000
_cell.length_c   1.000
_cell.angle_alpha   90.00
_cell.angle_beta   90.00
_cell.angle_gamma   90.00
#
_symmetry.space_group_name_H-M   'P 1'
#
loop_
_entity.id
_entity.type
_entity.pdbx_description
1 polymer ?
#
loop_
_entity_poly.entity_id
_entity_poly.type
_entity_poly.pdbx_seq_one_letter_code
_entity_poly.pdbx_strand_id
1 'polypeptide(L)'
;EEQRPFFKPELMQSVLEINTRVCETVREAADDLREKLLLAESVLDERGLLLWWGATHPFSHWQDQKITPDDRYLHLVEMLQEMARRLCTFGLHVHVGVDSGDKAVMICDRILQHLPTLLALTCSSPFWEGRDTGLQSMRSKIMEGLPTAGLPPLMRNWSEYTWLINHMVDTGFINTIREIWWDVRPHHNFGTVEVRVCDMPGDLRDVLAITALIQTLVKALSDLIDSGTYQHDCHPMMVRQNKWRACRFGNQVELVNSYTHQVQTLSGTVDYLIERLTPAAQELQCYEYLLDCRRIAREPTWAERQLALFCETKDPREVVRRLTQAARVTDQVS
;
A
#
# COMPACT_ATOMS: atom_id res chain seq x y z
N GLU A 1 0.11 -15.18 -23.33
CA GLU A 1 0.16 -13.82 -23.93
C GLU A 1 -1.16 -13.06 -23.81
N GLU A 2 -2.31 -13.74 -23.88
CA GLU A 2 -3.65 -13.11 -23.73
C GLU A 2 -3.97 -12.54 -22.33
N GLN A 3 -3.27 -12.98 -21.27
CA GLN A 3 -3.47 -12.52 -19.88
C GLN A 3 -2.46 -11.46 -19.41
N ARG A 4 -1.58 -10.98 -20.30
CA ARG A 4 -0.57 -9.95 -20.01
C ARG A 4 -1.10 -8.63 -19.41
N PRO A 5 -2.36 -8.17 -19.60
CA PRO A 5 -2.75 -6.90 -18.98
C PRO A 5 -2.86 -6.97 -17.44
N PHE A 6 -3.09 -8.16 -16.85
CA PHE A 6 -3.40 -8.30 -15.42
C PHE A 6 -2.22 -8.80 -14.58
N PHE A 7 -1.40 -9.69 -15.14
CA PHE A 7 -0.15 -10.14 -14.51
C PHE A 7 1.02 -9.44 -15.16
N LYS A 8 1.78 -8.66 -14.38
CA LYS A 8 2.94 -7.93 -14.88
C LYS A 8 4.20 -8.31 -14.10
N PRO A 9 5.35 -8.43 -14.79
CA PRO A 9 6.63 -8.44 -14.09
C PRO A 9 6.87 -7.07 -13.47
N GLU A 10 7.59 -7.07 -12.35
CA GLU A 10 8.10 -5.83 -11.76
C GLU A 10 9.62 -5.75 -11.85
N LEU A 11 10.24 -4.74 -11.21
CA LEU A 11 11.69 -4.50 -11.26
C LEU A 11 12.52 -5.77 -10.98
N MET A 12 12.12 -6.56 -9.98
CA MET A 12 12.76 -7.83 -9.64
C MET A 12 11.97 -9.00 -10.26
N GLN A 13 12.67 -9.99 -10.83
CA GLN A 13 12.04 -11.14 -11.47
C GLN A 13 11.20 -12.01 -10.52
N SER A 14 11.47 -11.93 -9.21
CA SER A 14 10.74 -12.62 -8.15
C SER A 14 9.43 -11.92 -7.75
N VAL A 15 9.10 -10.79 -8.38
CA VAL A 15 7.90 -10.00 -8.07
C VAL A 15 6.85 -10.21 -9.17
N LEU A 16 5.64 -10.58 -8.75
CA LEU A 16 4.46 -10.65 -9.58
C LEU A 16 3.50 -9.52 -9.17
N GLU A 17 3.23 -8.59 -10.08
CA GLU A 17 2.14 -7.62 -9.92
C GLU A 17 0.84 -8.23 -10.46
N ILE A 18 -0.21 -8.23 -9.63
CA ILE A 18 -1.55 -8.69 -9.99
C ILE A 18 -2.48 -7.48 -9.93
N ASN A 19 -3.01 -7.09 -11.09
CA ASN A 19 -3.91 -5.96 -11.23
C ASN A 19 -5.36 -6.42 -11.42
N THR A 20 -6.28 -5.75 -10.72
CA THR A 20 -7.69 -5.88 -11.07
C THR A 20 -7.99 -5.24 -12.40
N ARG A 21 -9.17 -5.55 -12.96
CA ARG A 21 -9.82 -4.59 -13.88
C ARG A 21 -10.30 -3.37 -13.09
N VAL A 22 -10.85 -2.38 -13.78
CA VAL A 22 -11.62 -1.32 -13.11
C VAL A 22 -12.91 -1.96 -12.57
N CYS A 23 -13.12 -1.84 -11.27
CA CYS A 23 -14.26 -2.40 -10.54
C CYS A 23 -15.08 -1.28 -9.92
N GLU A 24 -16.40 -1.44 -9.88
CA GLU A 24 -17.31 -0.46 -9.25
C GLU A 24 -17.43 -0.70 -7.73
N THR A 25 -17.33 -1.96 -7.31
CA THR A 25 -17.46 -2.36 -5.90
C THR A 25 -16.26 -3.19 -5.42
N VAL A 26 -16.05 -3.21 -4.09
CA VAL A 26 -15.04 -4.08 -3.46
C VAL A 26 -15.35 -5.56 -3.69
N ARG A 27 -16.64 -5.92 -3.83
CA ARG A 27 -17.05 -7.29 -4.16
C ARG A 27 -16.57 -7.70 -5.55
N GLU A 28 -16.72 -6.85 -6.55
CA GLU A 28 -16.19 -7.13 -7.89
C GLU A 28 -14.66 -7.27 -7.88
N ALA A 29 -13.97 -6.43 -7.11
CA ALA A 29 -12.52 -6.56 -6.93
C ALA A 29 -12.15 -7.88 -6.22
N ALA A 30 -12.96 -8.34 -5.25
CA ALA A 30 -12.77 -9.61 -4.58
C ALA A 30 -12.87 -10.81 -5.54
N ASP A 31 -13.92 -10.83 -6.36
CA ASP A 31 -14.15 -11.91 -7.32
C ASP A 31 -13.05 -11.94 -8.39
N ASP A 32 -12.67 -10.77 -8.91
CA ASP A 32 -11.63 -10.61 -9.92
C ASP A 32 -10.23 -10.99 -9.40
N LEU A 33 -9.86 -10.55 -8.18
CA LEU A 33 -8.60 -10.96 -7.54
C LEU A 33 -8.59 -12.46 -7.23
N ARG A 34 -9.69 -13.01 -6.72
CA ARG A 34 -9.78 -14.44 -6.40
C ARG A 34 -9.56 -15.29 -7.66
N GLU A 35 -10.21 -14.97 -8.77
CA GLU A 35 -10.01 -15.67 -10.05
C GLU A 35 -8.53 -15.66 -10.49
N LYS A 36 -7.91 -14.48 -10.42
CA LYS A 36 -6.49 -14.30 -10.80
C LYS A 36 -5.54 -15.03 -9.85
N LEU A 37 -5.82 -15.01 -8.55
CA LEU A 37 -5.00 -15.70 -7.56
C LEU A 37 -5.09 -17.22 -7.74
N LEU A 38 -6.29 -17.77 -7.97
CA LEU A 38 -6.45 -19.21 -8.26
C LEU A 38 -5.67 -19.64 -9.50
N LEU A 39 -5.71 -18.83 -10.56
CA LEU A 39 -4.94 -19.06 -11.78
C LEU A 39 -3.42 -18.95 -11.54
N ALA A 40 -2.98 -17.95 -10.77
CA ALA A 40 -1.57 -17.79 -10.44
C ALA A 40 -1.07 -18.97 -9.61
N GLU A 41 -1.82 -19.36 -8.58
CA GLU A 41 -1.50 -20.52 -7.73
C GLU A 41 -1.43 -21.81 -8.55
N SER A 42 -2.36 -22.07 -9.48
CA SER A 42 -2.31 -23.27 -10.32
C SER A 42 -1.05 -23.33 -11.19
N VAL A 43 -0.66 -22.18 -11.76
CA VAL A 43 0.54 -22.06 -12.61
C VAL A 43 1.83 -22.18 -11.79
N LEU A 44 1.84 -21.70 -10.54
CA LEU A 44 2.99 -21.77 -9.65
C LEU A 44 3.16 -23.18 -9.07
N ASP A 45 2.07 -23.86 -8.73
CA ASP A 45 2.08 -25.24 -8.24
C ASP A 45 2.74 -26.20 -9.23
N GLU A 46 2.44 -26.07 -10.53
CA GLU A 46 3.10 -26.85 -11.61
C GLU A 46 4.63 -26.67 -11.65
N ARG A 47 5.14 -25.57 -11.08
CA ARG A 47 6.56 -25.21 -11.04
C ARG A 47 7.18 -25.41 -9.66
N GLY A 48 6.42 -25.90 -8.67
CA GLY A 48 6.87 -26.02 -7.29
C GLY A 48 7.17 -24.66 -6.63
N LEU A 49 6.49 -23.60 -7.05
CA LEU A 49 6.59 -22.25 -6.52
C LEU A 49 5.33 -21.88 -5.75
N LEU A 50 5.42 -20.87 -4.88
CA LEU A 50 4.29 -20.36 -4.10
C LEU A 50 4.35 -18.83 -4.04
N LEU A 51 3.22 -18.18 -3.72
CA LEU A 51 3.14 -16.73 -3.55
C LEU A 51 3.49 -16.31 -2.13
N TRP A 52 4.42 -15.37 -2.00
CA TRP A 52 4.70 -14.70 -0.73
C TRP A 52 3.81 -13.47 -0.55
N TRP A 53 3.11 -13.41 0.58
CA TRP A 53 2.32 -12.27 1.00
C TRP A 53 3.01 -11.56 2.17
N GLY A 54 3.63 -10.42 1.89
CA GLY A 54 4.33 -9.62 2.88
C GLY A 54 5.20 -8.57 2.20
N ALA A 55 5.47 -7.46 2.88
CA ALA A 55 6.06 -6.28 2.25
C ALA A 55 7.58 -6.35 2.04
N THR A 56 8.25 -7.28 2.72
CA THR A 56 9.63 -7.71 2.46
C THR A 56 9.69 -9.22 2.61
N HIS A 57 10.66 -9.86 1.97
CA HIS A 57 10.90 -11.28 2.21
C HIS A 57 11.86 -11.45 3.40
N PRO A 58 11.60 -12.35 4.38
CA PRO A 58 12.27 -12.30 5.68
C PRO A 58 13.80 -12.47 5.65
N PHE A 59 14.31 -13.28 4.72
CA PHE A 59 15.73 -13.65 4.68
C PHE A 59 16.39 -13.49 3.31
N SER A 60 15.70 -12.91 2.32
CA SER A 60 16.31 -12.71 1.01
C SER A 60 17.35 -11.60 1.09
N HIS A 61 18.48 -11.78 0.40
CA HIS A 61 19.42 -10.70 0.14
C HIS A 61 19.04 -9.99 -1.16
N TRP A 62 18.95 -8.66 -1.11
CA TRP A 62 18.62 -7.85 -2.29
C TRP A 62 19.72 -7.94 -3.36
N GLN A 63 20.98 -8.18 -2.96
CA GLN A 63 22.12 -8.34 -3.86
C GLN A 63 22.01 -9.58 -4.75
N ASP A 64 21.28 -10.60 -4.29
CA ASP A 64 21.08 -11.85 -5.03
C ASP A 64 19.88 -11.78 -5.99
N GLN A 65 19.09 -10.71 -5.93
CA GLN A 65 17.89 -10.58 -6.76
C GLN A 65 18.24 -10.21 -8.19
N LYS A 66 17.51 -10.81 -9.13
CA LYS A 66 17.68 -10.57 -10.56
C LYS A 66 16.73 -9.48 -11.03
N ILE A 67 17.28 -8.50 -11.75
CA ILE A 67 16.48 -7.47 -12.42
C ILE A 67 15.76 -8.07 -13.62
N THR A 68 14.51 -7.68 -13.83
CA THR A 68 13.76 -8.01 -15.04
C THR A 68 14.42 -7.37 -16.25
N PRO A 69 14.71 -8.12 -17.34
CA PRO A 69 15.42 -7.62 -18.52
C PRO A 69 14.50 -6.73 -19.38
N ASP A 70 14.24 -5.52 -18.89
CA ASP A 70 13.44 -4.47 -19.52
C ASP A 70 14.24 -3.16 -19.49
N ASP A 71 14.30 -2.46 -20.61
CA ASP A 71 15.18 -1.28 -20.77
C ASP A 71 14.88 -0.18 -19.76
N ARG A 72 13.60 0.01 -19.39
CA ARG A 72 13.22 1.00 -18.38
C ARG A 72 13.73 0.60 -17.00
N TYR A 73 13.63 -0.68 -16.64
CA TYR A 73 14.16 -1.17 -15.36
C TYR A 73 15.68 -1.09 -15.29
N LEU A 74 16.38 -1.46 -16.36
CA LEU A 74 17.84 -1.36 -16.44
C LEU A 74 18.32 0.09 -16.33
N HIS A 75 17.64 1.02 -17.00
CA HIS A 75 17.92 2.45 -16.89
C HIS A 75 17.68 2.98 -15.48
N LEU A 76 16.56 2.61 -14.84
CA LEU A 76 16.26 3.01 -13.46
C LEU A 76 17.35 2.56 -12.48
N VAL A 77 17.83 1.33 -12.65
CA VAL A 77 18.90 0.75 -11.84
C VAL A 77 20.23 1.47 -12.05
N GLU A 78 20.54 1.87 -13.27
CA GLU A 78 21.74 2.66 -13.56
C GLU A 78 21.65 4.08 -12.97
N MET A 79 20.47 4.70 -12.98
CA MET A 79 20.28 6.03 -12.43
C MET A 79 20.33 6.06 -10.89
N LEU A 80 19.68 5.11 -10.22
CA LEU A 80 19.51 5.11 -8.77
C LEU A 80 20.49 4.21 -8.03
N GLN A 81 21.22 3.37 -8.75
CA GLN A 81 22.22 2.45 -8.23
C GLN A 81 21.67 1.63 -7.04
N GLU A 82 22.36 1.66 -5.92
CA GLU A 82 22.04 0.88 -4.72
C GLU A 82 20.60 1.09 -4.22
N MET A 83 20.03 2.28 -4.43
CA MET A 83 18.67 2.59 -4.00
C MET A 83 17.63 1.79 -4.80
N ALA A 84 17.82 1.62 -6.11
CA ALA A 84 16.96 0.76 -6.92
C ALA A 84 17.20 -0.73 -6.66
N ARG A 85 18.45 -1.14 -6.44
CA ARG A 85 18.79 -2.57 -6.18
C ARG A 85 18.16 -3.09 -4.89
N ARG A 86 17.90 -2.22 -3.92
CA ARG A 86 17.24 -2.56 -2.65
C ARG A 86 15.70 -2.64 -2.75
N LEU A 87 15.09 -2.33 -3.90
CA LEU A 87 13.63 -2.37 -4.10
C LEU A 87 13.08 -3.81 -4.24
N CYS A 88 13.42 -4.66 -3.28
CA CYS A 88 12.85 -5.98 -3.07
C CYS A 88 11.69 -5.89 -2.08
N THR A 89 10.75 -4.99 -2.36
CA THR A 89 9.62 -4.65 -1.50
C THR A 89 8.31 -4.82 -2.23
N PHE A 90 7.25 -5.15 -1.49
CA PHE A 90 5.94 -5.49 -2.04
C PHE A 90 4.87 -4.65 -1.36
N GLY A 91 4.00 -4.01 -2.13
CA GLY A 91 2.99 -3.09 -1.59
C GLY A 91 1.62 -3.32 -2.19
N LEU A 92 0.60 -2.89 -1.46
CA LEU A 92 -0.75 -2.75 -1.99
C LEU A 92 -0.93 -1.34 -2.52
N HIS A 93 -1.29 -1.22 -3.80
CA HIS A 93 -1.68 0.05 -4.41
C HIS A 93 -3.18 0.02 -4.71
N VAL A 94 -3.91 1.05 -4.28
CA VAL A 94 -5.36 1.18 -4.53
C VAL A 94 -5.61 2.43 -5.35
N HIS A 95 -6.21 2.23 -6.52
CA HIS A 95 -6.65 3.31 -7.40
C HIS A 95 -8.14 3.59 -7.19
N VAL A 96 -8.50 4.84 -6.97
CA VAL A 96 -9.90 5.27 -6.89
C VAL A 96 -10.15 6.36 -7.92
N GLY A 97 -11.08 6.13 -8.84
CA GLY A 97 -11.46 7.09 -9.89
C GLY A 97 -12.08 8.35 -9.31
N VAL A 98 -11.73 9.50 -9.87
CA VAL A 98 -12.26 10.82 -9.48
C VAL A 98 -12.60 11.65 -10.72
N ASP A 99 -13.53 12.59 -10.58
CA ASP A 99 -14.14 13.30 -11.71
C ASP A 99 -13.31 14.47 -12.27
N SER A 100 -12.25 14.90 -11.59
CA SER A 100 -11.38 15.98 -12.04
C SER A 100 -9.98 15.93 -11.43
N GLY A 101 -9.02 16.52 -12.13
CA GLY A 101 -7.63 16.63 -11.67
C GLY A 101 -7.49 17.50 -10.41
N ASP A 102 -8.26 18.59 -10.30
CA ASP A 102 -8.25 19.44 -9.10
C ASP A 102 -8.73 18.68 -7.88
N LYS A 103 -9.82 17.91 -8.03
CA LYS A 103 -10.31 17.03 -6.97
C LYS A 103 -9.29 15.96 -6.62
N ALA A 104 -8.59 15.38 -7.59
CA ALA A 104 -7.52 14.42 -7.34
C ALA A 104 -6.41 15.02 -6.45
N VAL A 105 -5.96 16.25 -6.75
CA VAL A 105 -4.93 16.95 -5.96
C VAL A 105 -5.44 17.25 -4.54
N MET A 106 -6.66 17.78 -4.41
CA MET A 106 -7.26 18.08 -3.10
C MET A 106 -7.42 16.82 -2.24
N ILE A 107 -7.81 15.68 -2.83
CA ILE A 107 -7.91 14.41 -2.12
C ILE A 107 -6.53 13.92 -1.68
N CYS A 108 -5.51 14.04 -2.54
CA CYS A 108 -4.13 13.64 -2.19
C CYS A 108 -3.59 14.41 -0.99
N ASP A 109 -3.99 15.68 -0.81
CA ASP A 109 -3.67 16.47 0.37
C ASP A 109 -4.51 16.04 1.60
N ARG A 110 -5.83 15.99 1.46
CA ARG A 110 -6.74 15.65 2.57
C ARG A 110 -6.52 14.25 3.15
N ILE A 111 -6.08 13.30 2.32
CA ILE A 111 -5.82 11.92 2.74
C ILE A 111 -4.51 11.76 3.54
N LEU A 112 -3.59 12.74 3.50
CA LEU A 112 -2.28 12.64 4.15
C LEU A 112 -2.37 12.25 5.62
N GLN A 113 -3.30 12.86 6.37
CA GLN A 113 -3.50 12.57 7.79
C GLN A 113 -3.94 11.12 8.08
N HIS A 114 -4.49 10.43 7.08
CA HIS A 114 -4.96 9.04 7.19
C HIS A 114 -3.90 8.02 6.75
N LEU A 115 -2.87 8.42 6.00
CA LEU A 115 -1.82 7.52 5.53
C LEU A 115 -1.09 6.77 6.66
N PRO A 116 -0.78 7.38 7.83
CA PRO A 116 -0.22 6.65 8.96
C PRO A 116 -1.12 5.53 9.48
N THR A 117 -2.45 5.73 9.50
CA THR A 117 -3.42 4.70 9.89
C THR A 117 -3.42 3.54 8.90
N LEU A 118 -3.41 3.83 7.59
CA LEU A 118 -3.34 2.81 6.54
C LEU A 118 -2.04 2.00 6.61
N LEU A 119 -0.90 2.67 6.86
CA LEU A 119 0.38 1.99 7.06
C LEU A 119 0.35 1.08 8.29
N ALA A 120 -0.13 1.59 9.43
CA ALA A 120 -0.20 0.83 10.68
C ALA A 120 -1.04 -0.44 10.56
N LEU A 121 -2.14 -0.39 9.81
CA LEU A 121 -3.02 -1.53 9.54
C LEU A 121 -2.37 -2.58 8.61
N THR A 122 -1.41 -2.19 7.79
CA THR A 122 -0.86 -3.07 6.74
C THR A 122 0.55 -3.60 7.03
N CYS A 123 1.19 -3.16 8.12
CA CYS A 123 2.54 -3.56 8.50
C CYS A 123 2.78 -5.08 8.39
N SER A 124 3.70 -5.45 7.49
CA SER A 124 4.01 -6.85 7.18
C SER A 124 5.49 -7.09 6.84
N SER A 125 6.39 -6.17 7.24
CA SER A 125 7.81 -6.24 6.90
C SER A 125 8.75 -6.00 8.10
N PRO A 126 8.77 -6.88 9.12
CA PRO A 126 9.63 -6.72 10.28
C PRO A 126 11.09 -7.10 10.03
N PHE A 127 11.33 -7.93 9.02
CA PHE A 127 12.64 -8.48 8.69
C PHE A 127 13.26 -7.82 7.45
N TRP A 128 14.59 -7.75 7.44
CA TRP A 128 15.39 -7.38 6.27
C TRP A 128 16.73 -8.10 6.27
N GLU A 129 17.02 -8.84 5.20
CA GLU A 129 18.26 -9.62 5.06
C GLU A 129 18.50 -10.59 6.25
N GLY A 130 17.43 -11.21 6.74
CA GLY A 130 17.48 -12.17 7.86
C GLY A 130 17.56 -11.52 9.24
N ARG A 131 17.53 -10.18 9.34
CA ARG A 131 17.58 -9.46 10.61
C ARG A 131 16.20 -8.96 11.01
N ASP A 132 15.84 -9.14 12.27
CA ASP A 132 14.76 -8.37 12.91
C ASP A 132 15.21 -6.90 12.96
N THR A 133 14.47 -6.05 12.27
CA THR A 133 14.80 -4.62 12.13
C THR A 133 14.35 -3.80 13.34
N GLY A 134 13.48 -4.36 14.19
CA GLY A 134 12.75 -3.61 15.20
C GLY A 134 11.66 -2.70 14.63
N LEU A 135 11.41 -2.71 13.32
CA LEU A 135 10.30 -2.03 12.67
C LEU A 135 9.18 -3.03 12.37
N GLN A 136 7.97 -2.52 12.17
CA GLN A 136 6.80 -3.28 11.72
C GLN A 136 6.61 -3.14 10.20
N SER A 137 7.07 -2.02 9.61
CA SER A 137 7.17 -1.81 8.17
C SER A 137 8.56 -1.32 7.76
N MET A 138 9.47 -2.24 7.42
CA MET A 138 10.76 -1.90 6.83
C MET A 138 10.61 -1.41 5.38
N ARG A 139 9.62 -1.93 4.63
CA ARG A 139 9.34 -1.48 3.26
C ARG A 139 9.21 0.03 3.18
N SER A 140 8.48 0.65 4.10
CA SER A 140 8.29 2.10 4.11
C SER A 140 9.62 2.87 4.16
N LYS A 141 10.61 2.38 4.91
CA LYS A 141 11.94 3.01 5.04
C LYS A 141 12.85 2.75 3.85
N ILE A 142 12.73 1.59 3.21
CA ILE A 142 13.44 1.31 1.95
C ILE A 142 12.91 2.24 0.85
N MET A 143 11.59 2.37 0.74
CA MET A 143 10.96 3.26 -0.23
C MET A 143 11.36 4.72 0.00
N GLU A 144 11.35 5.21 1.24
CA GLU A 144 11.77 6.57 1.60
C GLU A 144 13.24 6.89 1.30
N GLY A 145 14.06 5.89 0.95
CA GLY A 145 15.40 6.14 0.44
C GLY A 145 15.40 6.75 -0.97
N LEU A 146 14.34 6.58 -1.76
CA LEU A 146 14.29 7.09 -3.12
C LEU A 146 14.09 8.62 -3.16
N PRO A 147 14.64 9.34 -4.16
CA PRO A 147 14.65 10.80 -4.19
C PRO A 147 13.26 11.46 -4.16
N THR A 148 12.25 10.81 -4.73
CA THR A 148 10.87 11.32 -4.84
C THR A 148 9.89 10.51 -3.99
N ALA A 149 10.37 9.75 -3.00
CA ALA A 149 9.51 8.94 -2.14
C ALA A 149 9.04 9.65 -0.87
N GLY A 150 7.94 9.15 -0.32
CA GLY A 150 7.35 9.63 0.93
C GLY A 150 6.13 10.50 0.70
N LEU A 151 5.85 11.41 1.63
CA LEU A 151 4.67 12.26 1.54
C LEU A 151 4.81 13.22 0.35
N PRO A 152 3.80 13.36 -0.52
CA PRO A 152 3.84 14.34 -1.59
C PRO A 152 3.91 15.76 -1.01
N PRO A 153 4.49 16.72 -1.77
CA PRO A 153 4.37 18.13 -1.41
C PRO A 153 2.91 18.56 -1.44
N LEU A 154 2.56 19.56 -0.61
CA LEU A 154 1.24 20.19 -0.68
C LEU A 154 1.15 21.00 -1.98
N MET A 155 0.05 20.80 -2.71
CA MET A 155 -0.22 21.46 -4.00
C MET A 155 -1.60 22.09 -3.95
N ARG A 156 -1.75 23.26 -4.56
CA ARG A 156 -2.99 24.05 -4.53
C ARG A 156 -4.06 23.51 -5.47
N ASN A 157 -3.65 23.03 -6.63
CA ASN A 157 -4.55 22.64 -7.72
C ASN A 157 -3.82 21.78 -8.77
N TRP A 158 -4.57 21.34 -9.78
CA TRP A 158 -4.07 20.56 -10.90
C TRP A 158 -3.03 21.28 -11.74
N SER A 159 -3.15 22.61 -11.88
CA SER A 159 -2.20 23.40 -12.66
C SER A 159 -0.81 23.43 -12.00
N GLU A 160 -0.75 23.53 -10.67
CA GLU A 160 0.51 23.42 -9.93
C GLU A 160 1.12 22.01 -10.02
N TYR A 161 0.28 20.96 -9.93
CA TYR A 161 0.74 19.58 -10.13
C TYR A 161 1.35 19.39 -11.52
N THR A 162 0.63 19.78 -12.58
CA THR A 162 1.12 19.65 -13.96
C THR A 162 2.37 20.47 -14.20
N TRP A 163 2.43 21.69 -13.66
CA TRP A 163 3.64 22.52 -13.69
C TRP A 163 4.82 21.79 -13.04
N LEU A 164 4.66 21.27 -11.82
CA LEU A 164 5.72 20.56 -11.10
C LEU A 164 6.20 19.33 -11.88
N ILE A 165 5.29 18.48 -12.33
CA ILE A 165 5.68 17.23 -13.03
C ILE A 165 6.41 17.56 -14.34
N ASN A 166 5.91 18.51 -15.13
CA ASN A 166 6.57 18.90 -16.38
C ASN A 166 7.99 19.43 -16.11
N HIS A 167 8.17 20.28 -15.09
CA HIS A 167 9.49 20.81 -14.77
C HIS A 167 10.43 19.73 -14.20
N MET A 168 9.92 18.75 -13.45
CA MET A 168 10.74 17.61 -13.00
C MET A 168 11.23 16.76 -14.17
N VAL A 169 10.43 16.62 -15.23
CA VAL A 169 10.83 15.96 -16.47
C VAL A 169 11.82 16.81 -17.27
N ASP A 170 11.50 18.08 -17.51
CA ASP A 170 12.32 18.99 -18.33
C ASP A 170 13.72 19.22 -17.73
N THR A 171 13.84 19.19 -16.40
CA THR A 171 15.12 19.31 -15.68
C THR A 171 15.89 17.99 -15.57
N GLY A 172 15.30 16.87 -15.99
CA GLY A 172 15.90 15.55 -15.89
C GLY A 172 15.95 14.98 -14.46
N PHE A 173 15.17 15.52 -13.52
CA PHE A 173 15.04 14.95 -12.17
C PHE A 173 14.30 13.61 -12.18
N ILE A 174 13.36 13.44 -13.12
CA ILE A 174 12.69 12.18 -13.43
C ILE A 174 12.60 12.03 -14.95
N ASN A 175 12.63 10.80 -15.45
CA ASN A 175 12.38 10.54 -16.88
C ASN A 175 10.89 10.46 -17.20
N THR A 176 10.11 9.92 -16.26
CA THR A 176 8.66 9.73 -16.42
C THR A 176 7.98 9.90 -15.07
N ILE A 177 6.67 10.15 -15.09
CA ILE A 177 5.86 10.21 -13.87
C ILE A 177 5.91 8.92 -13.02
N ARG A 178 6.31 7.79 -13.63
CA ARG A 178 6.43 6.51 -12.92
C ARG A 178 7.53 6.55 -11.85
N GLU A 179 8.46 7.48 -11.96
CA GLU A 179 9.55 7.74 -11.00
C GLU A 179 9.14 8.71 -9.89
N ILE A 180 7.83 8.92 -9.67
CA ILE A 180 7.28 9.60 -8.51
C ILE A 180 6.82 8.55 -7.51
N TRP A 181 7.60 8.34 -6.45
CA TRP A 181 7.33 7.32 -5.42
C TRP A 181 6.57 7.87 -4.21
N TRP A 182 5.72 8.87 -4.41
CA TRP A 182 4.89 9.41 -3.35
C TRP A 182 3.94 8.35 -2.76
N ASP A 183 3.70 8.45 -1.46
CA ASP A 183 2.80 7.58 -0.69
C ASP A 183 1.34 7.67 -1.20
N VAL A 184 0.99 8.79 -1.83
CA VAL A 184 -0.26 8.99 -2.57
C VAL A 184 0.00 9.96 -3.73
N ARG A 185 -0.63 9.76 -4.89
CA ARG A 185 -0.51 10.67 -6.03
C ARG A 185 -1.74 10.67 -6.94
N PRO A 186 -1.98 11.76 -7.68
CA PRO A 186 -2.85 11.71 -8.85
C PRO A 186 -2.21 10.84 -9.94
N HIS A 187 -3.02 10.05 -10.63
CA HIS A 187 -2.59 9.26 -11.78
C HIS A 187 -3.36 9.69 -13.03
N HIS A 188 -2.77 10.61 -13.80
CA HIS A 188 -3.43 11.29 -14.92
C HIS A 188 -3.95 10.34 -16.01
N ASN A 189 -3.22 9.27 -16.33
CA ASN A 189 -3.63 8.32 -17.37
C ASN A 189 -4.89 7.51 -17.00
N PHE A 190 -5.19 7.40 -15.70
CA PHE A 190 -6.35 6.64 -15.22
C PHE A 190 -7.45 7.53 -14.65
N GLY A 191 -7.18 8.82 -14.41
CA GLY A 191 -8.13 9.70 -13.73
C GLY A 191 -8.38 9.28 -12.27
N THR A 192 -7.35 8.78 -11.58
CA THR A 192 -7.49 8.21 -10.22
C THR A 192 -6.61 8.93 -9.21
N VAL A 193 -7.00 8.85 -7.93
CA VAL A 193 -6.07 8.96 -6.81
C VAL A 193 -5.50 7.57 -6.52
N GLU A 194 -4.17 7.47 -6.50
CA GLU A 194 -3.45 6.22 -6.26
C GLU A 194 -2.79 6.25 -4.88
N VAL A 195 -3.29 5.43 -3.95
CA VAL A 195 -2.74 5.29 -2.59
C VAL A 195 -1.75 4.13 -2.57
N ARG A 196 -0.51 4.41 -2.17
CA ARG A 196 0.65 3.49 -2.29
C ARG A 196 1.42 3.26 -0.99
N VAL A 197 0.97 3.90 0.10
CA VAL A 197 1.62 3.81 1.42
C VAL A 197 1.62 2.39 1.98
N CYS A 198 0.62 1.58 1.64
CA CYS A 198 0.36 0.30 2.27
C CYS A 198 1.46 -0.73 1.99
N ASP A 199 1.85 -1.43 3.04
CA ASP A 199 2.55 -2.71 2.93
C ASP A 199 1.60 -3.76 2.31
N MET A 200 2.14 -4.83 1.72
CA MET A 200 1.31 -5.94 1.22
C MET A 200 0.70 -6.70 2.42
N PRO A 201 -0.64 -6.75 2.58
CA PRO A 201 -1.27 -7.57 3.62
C PRO A 201 -0.98 -9.06 3.41
N GLY A 202 -1.14 -9.89 4.45
CA GLY A 202 -0.81 -11.31 4.38
C GLY A 202 -1.90 -12.21 3.78
N ASP A 203 -3.09 -11.68 3.48
CA ASP A 203 -4.17 -12.42 2.83
C ASP A 203 -5.10 -11.51 2.00
N LEU A 204 -5.98 -12.15 1.21
CA LEU A 204 -6.95 -11.44 0.37
C LEU A 204 -8.01 -10.69 1.20
N ARG A 205 -8.40 -11.20 2.37
CA ARG A 205 -9.43 -10.57 3.20
C ARG A 205 -8.97 -9.19 3.68
N ASP A 206 -7.74 -9.10 4.15
CA ASP A 206 -7.13 -7.85 4.59
C ASP A 206 -6.92 -6.88 3.42
N VAL A 207 -6.53 -7.37 2.23
CA VAL A 207 -6.48 -6.55 1.01
C VAL A 207 -7.83 -5.90 0.72
N LEU A 208 -8.93 -6.65 0.82
CA LEU A 208 -10.27 -6.14 0.55
C LEU A 208 -10.76 -5.16 1.61
N ALA A 209 -10.44 -5.40 2.89
CA ALA A 209 -10.75 -4.46 3.97
C ALA A 209 -10.05 -3.12 3.78
N ILE A 210 -8.75 -3.15 3.46
CA ILE A 210 -7.96 -1.93 3.20
C ILE A 210 -8.43 -1.22 1.92
N THR A 211 -8.81 -1.97 0.89
CA THR A 211 -9.41 -1.42 -0.34
C THR A 211 -10.73 -0.71 -0.04
N ALA A 212 -11.61 -1.31 0.77
CA ALA A 212 -12.87 -0.71 1.20
C ALA A 212 -12.66 0.58 1.99
N LEU A 213 -11.71 0.58 2.94
CA LEU A 213 -11.34 1.76 3.71
C LEU A 213 -10.84 2.89 2.81
N ILE A 214 -9.95 2.60 1.85
CA ILE A 214 -9.41 3.60 0.92
C ILE A 214 -10.51 4.13 -0.01
N GLN A 215 -11.32 3.27 -0.63
CA GLN A 215 -12.42 3.69 -1.52
C GLN A 215 -13.40 4.60 -0.76
N THR A 216 -13.78 4.22 0.46
CA THR A 216 -14.71 4.98 1.29
C THR A 216 -14.13 6.30 1.76
N LEU A 217 -12.84 6.32 2.16
CA LEU A 217 -12.14 7.56 2.51
C LEU A 217 -12.12 8.53 1.32
N VAL A 218 -11.74 8.05 0.13
CA VAL A 218 -11.68 8.90 -1.07
C VAL A 218 -13.07 9.44 -1.45
N LYS A 219 -14.12 8.61 -1.39
CA LYS A 219 -15.50 9.05 -1.61
C LYS A 219 -15.94 10.11 -0.59
N ALA A 220 -15.74 9.86 0.70
CA ALA A 220 -16.10 10.82 1.74
C ALA A 220 -15.33 12.15 1.60
N LEU A 221 -14.04 12.09 1.24
CA LEU A 221 -13.26 13.30 0.96
C LEU A 221 -13.75 14.05 -0.28
N SER A 222 -14.15 13.32 -1.33
CA SER A 222 -14.81 13.90 -2.52
C SER A 222 -16.08 14.65 -2.13
N ASP A 223 -16.97 14.03 -1.36
CA ASP A 223 -18.24 14.65 -0.94
C ASP A 223 -18.00 15.91 -0.07
N LEU A 224 -16.95 15.90 0.76
CA LEU A 224 -16.53 17.07 1.54
C LEU A 224 -15.97 18.20 0.65
N ILE A 225 -15.34 17.88 -0.47
CA ILE A 225 -14.87 18.87 -1.45
C ILE A 225 -16.06 19.47 -2.18
N ASP A 226 -17.00 18.64 -2.64
CA ASP A 226 -18.18 19.07 -3.38
C ASP A 226 -19.12 19.95 -2.53
N SER A 227 -19.19 19.70 -1.23
CA SER A 227 -19.92 20.56 -0.28
C SER A 227 -19.20 21.85 0.10
N GLY A 228 -17.98 22.09 -0.40
CA GLY A 228 -17.19 23.28 -0.07
C GLY A 228 -16.69 23.30 1.39
N THR A 229 -16.57 22.14 2.02
CA THR A 229 -16.13 22.04 3.42
C THR A 229 -14.68 22.49 3.56
N TYR A 230 -14.41 23.34 4.55
CA TYR A 230 -13.06 23.78 4.91
C TYR A 230 -12.18 22.59 5.26
N GLN A 231 -10.95 22.60 4.74
CA GLN A 231 -9.95 21.60 5.08
C GLN A 231 -9.16 22.07 6.30
N HIS A 232 -9.16 21.25 7.35
CA HIS A 232 -8.25 21.49 8.47
C HIS A 232 -6.81 21.21 8.05
N ASP A 233 -5.94 22.21 8.23
CA ASP A 233 -4.54 22.10 7.87
C ASP A 233 -3.81 21.15 8.83
N CYS A 234 -3.39 19.99 8.32
CA CYS A 234 -2.48 19.11 9.05
C CYS A 234 -1.04 19.44 8.64
N HIS A 235 -0.24 19.93 9.59
CA HIS A 235 1.16 20.23 9.29
C HIS A 235 1.90 18.95 8.84
N PRO A 236 2.61 18.93 7.69
CA PRO A 236 3.24 17.72 7.16
C PRO A 236 4.21 17.01 8.12
N MET A 237 4.86 17.76 9.01
CA MET A 237 5.69 17.17 10.08
C MET A 237 4.89 16.25 11.01
N MET A 238 3.64 16.59 11.35
CA MET A 238 2.77 15.75 12.20
C MET A 238 2.45 14.44 11.50
N VAL A 239 2.11 14.50 10.21
CA VAL A 239 1.88 13.31 9.38
C VAL A 239 3.14 12.44 9.32
N ARG A 240 4.31 13.06 9.10
CA ARG A 240 5.60 12.35 9.05
C ARG A 240 5.93 11.64 10.38
N GLN A 241 5.68 12.29 11.52
CA GLN A 241 5.88 11.68 12.83
C GLN A 241 4.90 10.54 13.10
N ASN A 242 3.62 10.72 12.77
CA ASN A 242 2.64 9.63 12.85
C ASN A 242 3.01 8.46 11.93
N LYS A 243 3.49 8.72 10.71
CA LYS A 243 3.97 7.68 9.78
C LYS A 243 5.15 6.92 10.36
N TRP A 244 6.10 7.60 11.00
CA TRP A 244 7.20 6.94 11.72
C TRP A 244 6.69 6.05 12.85
N ARG A 245 5.77 6.55 13.68
CA ARG A 245 5.16 5.76 14.77
C ARG A 245 4.44 4.52 14.20
N ALA A 246 3.67 4.67 13.12
CA ALA A 246 2.99 3.56 12.45
C ALA A 246 3.99 2.50 11.95
N CYS A 247 5.03 2.93 11.25
CA CYS A 247 6.11 2.04 10.78
C CYS A 247 6.80 1.30 11.94
N ARG A 248 7.01 1.94 13.08
CA ARG A 248 7.73 1.36 14.23
C ARG A 248 6.87 0.43 15.08
N PHE A 249 5.60 0.76 15.28
CA PHE A 249 4.74 0.14 16.30
C PHE A 249 3.54 -0.65 15.74
N GLY A 250 3.26 -0.58 14.43
CA GLY A 250 2.19 -1.37 13.82
C GLY A 250 0.82 -1.07 14.46
N ASN A 251 0.08 -2.11 14.83
CA ASN A 251 -1.22 -2.00 15.50
C ASN A 251 -1.17 -1.42 16.93
N GLN A 252 -0.02 -1.52 17.61
CA GLN A 252 0.20 -0.95 18.95
C GLN A 252 0.53 0.54 18.90
N VAL A 253 0.51 1.15 17.71
CA VAL A 253 0.76 2.58 17.56
C VAL A 253 -0.30 3.41 18.27
N GLU A 254 0.14 4.49 18.89
CA GLU A 254 -0.73 5.61 19.18
C GLU A 254 -0.44 6.74 18.18
N LEU A 255 -1.48 7.32 17.60
CA LEU A 255 -1.40 8.37 16.60
C LEU A 255 -1.88 9.68 17.20
N VAL A 256 -1.25 10.80 16.83
CA VAL A 256 -1.72 12.12 17.24
C VAL A 256 -2.81 12.57 16.27
N ASN A 257 -4.00 12.85 16.80
CA ASN A 257 -5.09 13.43 16.03
C ASN A 257 -4.72 14.86 15.57
N SER A 258 -4.84 15.13 14.27
CA SER A 258 -4.47 16.42 13.66
C SER A 258 -5.35 17.59 14.11
N TYR A 259 -6.58 17.32 14.56
CA TYR A 259 -7.54 18.34 14.99
C TYR A 259 -7.44 18.62 16.48
N THR A 260 -7.42 17.57 17.31
CA THR A 260 -7.48 17.70 18.77
C THR A 260 -6.11 17.67 19.43
N HIS A 261 -5.06 17.27 18.71
CA HIS A 261 -3.72 16.98 19.22
C HIS A 261 -3.67 15.91 20.32
N GLN A 262 -4.75 15.16 20.50
CA GLN A 262 -4.81 14.05 21.44
C GLN A 262 -4.19 12.81 20.83
N VAL A 263 -3.55 12.01 21.69
CA VAL A 263 -3.01 10.70 21.33
C VAL A 263 -4.14 9.68 21.36
N GLN A 264 -4.30 8.90 20.29
CA GLN A 264 -5.34 7.89 20.11
C GLN A 264 -4.71 6.57 19.71
N THR A 265 -5.23 5.45 20.23
CA THR A 265 -4.82 4.12 19.76
C THR A 265 -5.23 3.91 18.30
N LEU A 266 -4.57 2.98 17.59
CA LEU A 266 -5.00 2.60 16.24
C LEU A 266 -6.46 2.11 16.24
N SER A 267 -6.83 1.26 17.18
CA SER A 267 -8.19 0.72 17.31
C SER A 267 -9.24 1.83 17.49
N GLY A 268 -8.97 2.82 18.36
CA GLY A 268 -9.86 3.96 18.56
C GLY A 268 -9.95 4.86 17.32
N THR A 269 -8.84 5.06 16.61
CA THR A 269 -8.82 5.80 15.34
C THR A 269 -9.66 5.10 14.27
N VAL A 270 -9.53 3.77 14.16
CA VAL A 270 -10.29 2.96 13.19
C VAL A 270 -11.78 2.93 13.55
N ASP A 271 -12.13 2.76 14.82
CA ASP A 271 -13.53 2.79 15.27
C ASP A 271 -14.19 4.13 14.92
N TYR A 272 -13.49 5.25 15.15
CA TYR A 272 -13.94 6.58 14.75
C TYR A 272 -14.11 6.73 13.23
N LEU A 273 -13.13 6.27 12.44
CA LEU A 273 -13.21 6.32 10.98
C LEU A 273 -14.39 5.50 10.45
N ILE A 274 -14.61 4.30 10.97
CA ILE A 274 -15.73 3.45 10.55
C ILE A 274 -17.07 4.13 10.80
N GLU A 275 -17.26 4.72 11.99
CA GLU A 275 -18.48 5.47 12.30
C GLU A 275 -18.69 6.62 11.30
N ARG A 276 -17.63 7.41 11.06
CA ARG A 276 -17.64 8.55 10.14
C ARG A 276 -17.89 8.17 8.68
N LEU A 277 -17.41 7.01 8.26
CA LEU A 277 -17.41 6.53 6.88
C LEU A 277 -18.59 5.61 6.56
N THR A 278 -19.38 5.22 7.57
CA THR A 278 -20.53 4.31 7.41
C THR A 278 -21.48 4.75 6.28
N PRO A 279 -21.90 6.02 6.16
CA PRO A 279 -22.81 6.43 5.08
C PRO A 279 -22.23 6.18 3.68
N ALA A 280 -20.98 6.56 3.45
CA ALA A 280 -20.30 6.34 2.17
C ALA A 280 -20.04 4.85 1.91
N ALA A 281 -19.74 4.06 2.95
CA ALA A 281 -19.54 2.62 2.82
C ALA A 281 -20.83 1.87 2.44
N GLN A 282 -21.98 2.35 2.93
CA GLN A 282 -23.29 1.82 2.57
C GLN A 282 -23.65 2.16 1.11
N GLU A 283 -23.38 3.40 0.68
CA GLU A 283 -23.54 3.83 -0.72
C GLU A 283 -22.68 2.97 -1.67
N LEU A 284 -21.42 2.70 -1.28
CA LEU A 284 -20.47 1.88 -2.03
C LEU A 284 -20.65 0.37 -1.84
N GLN A 285 -21.63 -0.06 -1.05
CA GLN A 285 -21.92 -1.47 -0.75
C GLN A 285 -20.72 -2.25 -0.18
N CYS A 286 -19.84 -1.58 0.56
CA CYS A 286 -18.59 -2.14 1.10
C CYS A 286 -18.51 -2.11 2.63
N TYR A 287 -19.61 -1.81 3.32
CA TYR A 287 -19.67 -1.71 4.79
C TYR A 287 -19.12 -2.94 5.52
N GLU A 288 -19.46 -4.15 5.07
CA GLU A 288 -18.96 -5.39 5.69
C GLU A 288 -17.44 -5.52 5.58
N TYR A 289 -16.85 -5.16 4.43
CA TYR A 289 -15.39 -5.12 4.25
C TYR A 289 -14.75 -4.03 5.11
N LEU A 290 -15.40 -2.87 5.26
CA LEU A 290 -14.92 -1.80 6.12
C LEU A 290 -14.88 -2.22 7.60
N LEU A 291 -15.85 -3.01 8.07
CA LEU A 291 -15.86 -3.52 9.44
C LEU A 291 -14.67 -4.42 9.75
N ASP A 292 -14.13 -5.13 8.77
CA ASP A 292 -12.95 -5.99 8.95
C ASP A 292 -11.70 -5.18 9.37
N CYS A 293 -11.65 -3.87 9.12
CA CYS A 293 -10.58 -3.02 9.64
C CYS A 293 -10.52 -3.00 11.17
N ARG A 294 -11.65 -3.21 11.89
CA ARG A 294 -11.64 -3.35 13.36
C ARG A 294 -10.84 -4.55 13.81
N ARG A 295 -10.98 -5.66 13.08
CA ARG A 295 -10.25 -6.89 13.37
C ARG A 295 -8.77 -6.67 13.14
N ILE A 296 -8.39 -6.12 11.99
CA ILE A 296 -6.98 -5.80 11.65
C ILE A 296 -6.35 -4.89 12.70
N ALA A 297 -7.09 -3.91 13.22
CA ALA A 297 -6.58 -2.98 14.23
C ALA A 297 -6.40 -3.59 15.64
N ARG A 298 -7.01 -4.75 15.93
CA ARG A 298 -7.04 -5.36 17.27
C ARG A 298 -6.28 -6.68 17.34
N GLU A 299 -6.19 -7.40 16.22
CA GLU A 299 -5.42 -8.64 16.11
C GLU A 299 -3.94 -8.35 15.80
N PRO A 300 -3.04 -9.32 16.04
CA PRO A 300 -1.64 -9.18 15.67
C PRO A 300 -1.46 -8.87 14.19
N THR A 301 -0.60 -7.90 13.87
CA THR A 301 -0.25 -7.54 12.48
C THR A 301 0.43 -8.71 11.77
N TRP A 302 0.53 -8.66 10.44
CA TRP A 302 1.31 -9.64 9.69
C TRP A 302 2.79 -9.63 10.07
N ALA A 303 3.34 -8.47 10.44
CA ALA A 303 4.67 -8.37 10.99
C ALA A 303 4.80 -9.05 12.38
N GLU A 304 3.84 -8.87 13.29
CA GLU A 304 3.82 -9.57 14.58
C GLU A 304 3.66 -11.08 14.41
N ARG A 305 2.83 -11.53 13.47
CA ARG A 305 2.67 -12.95 13.13
C ARG A 305 3.98 -13.56 12.64
N GLN A 306 4.73 -12.85 11.78
CA GLN A 306 6.06 -13.27 11.33
C GLN A 306 7.04 -13.39 12.51
N LEU A 307 7.08 -12.38 13.39
CA LEU A 307 7.95 -12.38 14.58
C LEU A 307 7.59 -13.51 15.55
N ALA A 308 6.30 -13.77 15.78
CA ALA A 308 5.82 -14.84 16.64
C ALA A 308 6.23 -16.22 16.10
N LEU A 309 6.02 -16.45 14.80
CA LEU A 309 6.44 -17.70 14.15
C LEU A 309 7.95 -17.87 14.16
N PHE A 310 8.73 -16.80 13.96
CA PHE A 310 10.18 -16.88 14.08
C PHE A 310 10.62 -17.18 15.52
N CYS A 311 9.95 -16.59 16.51
CA CYS A 311 10.21 -16.87 17.92
C CYS A 311 9.95 -18.34 18.29
N GLU A 312 8.88 -18.93 17.76
CA GLU A 312 8.51 -20.34 17.93
C GLU A 312 9.50 -21.28 17.24
N THR A 313 9.80 -21.03 15.96
CA THR A 313 10.50 -21.99 15.09
C THR A 313 12.01 -21.78 15.02
N LYS A 314 12.49 -20.56 15.30
CA LYS A 314 13.87 -20.11 15.09
C LYS A 314 14.40 -20.30 13.67
N ASP A 315 13.52 -20.49 12.68
CA ASP A 315 13.86 -20.69 11.27
C ASP A 315 13.00 -19.76 10.39
N PRO A 316 13.60 -18.78 9.69
CA PRO A 316 12.83 -17.85 8.87
C PRO A 316 12.20 -18.54 7.64
N ARG A 317 12.65 -19.74 7.26
CA ARG A 317 12.03 -20.55 6.20
C ARG A 317 10.69 -21.14 6.65
N GLU A 318 10.56 -21.49 7.93
CA GLU A 318 9.29 -21.93 8.51
C GLU A 318 8.26 -20.80 8.51
N VAL A 319 8.70 -19.56 8.80
CA VAL A 319 7.84 -18.36 8.73
C VAL A 319 7.27 -18.20 7.33
N VAL A 320 8.14 -18.21 6.30
CA VAL A 320 7.71 -18.08 4.91
C VAL A 320 6.75 -19.20 4.53
N ARG A 321 7.11 -20.46 4.82
CA ARG A 321 6.29 -21.61 4.42
C ARG A 321 4.90 -21.60 5.06
N ARG A 322 4.81 -21.38 6.37
CA ARG A 322 3.52 -21.40 7.08
C ARG A 322 2.60 -20.25 6.66
N LEU A 323 3.15 -19.05 6.49
CA LEU A 323 2.36 -17.89 6.07
C LEU A 323 1.91 -18.00 4.61
N THR A 324 2.81 -18.42 3.72
CA THR A 324 2.44 -18.66 2.32
C THR A 324 1.39 -19.77 2.18
N GLN A 325 1.46 -20.83 2.99
CA GLN A 325 0.41 -21.86 3.02
C GLN A 325 -0.92 -21.30 3.53
N ALA A 326 -0.91 -20.54 4.63
CA ALA A 326 -2.13 -19.95 5.19
C ALA A 326 -2.79 -18.91 4.26
N ALA A 327 -2.00 -18.23 3.43
CA ALA A 327 -2.47 -17.19 2.51
C ALA A 327 -3.07 -17.73 1.21
N ARG A 328 -2.98 -19.04 0.94
CA ARG A 328 -3.50 -19.65 -0.28
C ARG A 328 -5.00 -19.44 -0.40
N VAL A 329 -5.44 -19.02 -1.58
CA VAL A 329 -6.86 -18.85 -1.86
C VAL A 329 -7.54 -20.19 -2.16
N THR A 330 -6.83 -21.16 -2.74
CA THR A 330 -7.36 -22.53 -2.97
C THR A 330 -7.87 -23.20 -1.70
N ASP A 331 -7.19 -22.98 -0.58
CA ASP A 331 -7.43 -23.70 0.67
C ASP A 331 -8.58 -23.07 1.49
N GLN A 332 -9.07 -21.91 1.06
CA GLN A 332 -10.19 -21.18 1.68
C GLN A 332 -11.54 -21.48 1.00
N VAL A 333 -11.56 -22.35 -0.03
CA VAL A 333 -12.74 -22.72 -0.82
C VAL A 333 -13.38 -24.02 -0.32
N SER A 334 -12.75 -24.72 0.64
CA SER A 334 -13.23 -25.97 1.23
C SER A 334 -14.10 -25.80 2.48
#